data_AF-A0A4S4LX26-F1
#
_entry.id   AF-A0A4S4LX26-F1
#
_cell.length_a   1.000
_cell.length_b   1.000
_cell.length_c   1.000
_cell.angle_alpha   90.00
_cell.angle_beta   90.00
_cell.angle_gamma   90.00
#
_symmetry.space_group_name_H-M   'P 1'
#
loop_
_entity.id
_entity.type
_entity.pdbx_description
1 polymer ?
#
loop_
_entity_poly.entity_id
_entity_poly.type
_entity_poly.pdbx_seq_one_letter_code
_entity_poly.pdbx_strand_id
1 'polypeptide(L)'
;MLSPIRFPLLLLPCPSLHPLCPRLKTNYEELREKYVAQNEELYRKEYGERHRSSTAGAVPGMSKYEEIVGPVIEEYERHTNELVEEKEEELTQLSERKVATELYVEELRARVAKLTECEASTEFNELRSSMQNGHGRTESMSTSEPDESLELLNKLQHVKDEKDAIQLEKNKQESAVCVLQVQLAQVPPPSPSPVRPVAERTMSYGRLNGLSLAKLPPPISPSSVPPPPAPRVASSFSNDNGFPSASSSTLISESSSRDSQLDSP
;
A
#
# COMPACT_ATOMS: atom_id res chain seq x y z
N MET A 1 -58.95 -36.77 2.06
CA MET A 1 -59.16 -35.32 2.24
C MET A 1 -58.67 -34.94 3.62
N LEU A 2 -57.47 -34.36 3.73
CA LEU A 2 -56.89 -33.88 4.98
C LEU A 2 -56.26 -32.51 4.69
N SER A 3 -56.84 -31.46 5.26
CA SER A 3 -56.36 -30.08 5.11
C SER A 3 -55.25 -29.81 6.13
N PRO A 4 -54.17 -29.09 5.77
CA PRO A 4 -53.12 -28.76 6.72
C PRO A 4 -53.50 -27.53 7.55
N ILE A 5 -53.38 -27.69 8.87
CA ILE A 5 -53.58 -26.65 9.89
C ILE A 5 -52.35 -25.73 9.86
N ARG A 6 -52.53 -24.46 9.46
CA ARG A 6 -51.50 -23.41 9.60
C ARG A 6 -51.60 -22.79 10.99
N PHE A 7 -50.59 -22.99 11.82
CA PHE A 7 -50.39 -22.19 13.05
C PHE A 7 -49.57 -20.94 12.72
N PRO A 8 -50.03 -19.73 13.08
CA PRO A 8 -49.20 -18.53 12.99
C PRO A 8 -48.26 -18.48 14.20
N LEU A 9 -46.96 -18.69 13.96
CA LEU A 9 -45.90 -18.35 14.90
C LEU A 9 -45.81 -16.82 15.01
N LEU A 10 -46.57 -16.24 15.93
CA LEU A 10 -46.34 -14.89 16.42
C LEU A 10 -45.08 -14.92 17.29
N LEU A 11 -43.93 -14.59 16.68
CA LEU A 11 -42.73 -14.18 17.41
C LEU A 11 -43.06 -12.87 18.14
N LEU A 12 -43.44 -12.98 19.41
CA LEU A 12 -43.48 -11.83 20.31
C LEU A 12 -42.03 -11.43 20.65
N PRO A 13 -41.62 -10.18 20.41
CA PRO A 13 -40.33 -9.68 20.87
C PRO A 13 -40.36 -9.52 22.39
N CYS A 14 -39.55 -10.29 23.11
CA CYS A 14 -39.36 -10.16 24.56
C CYS A 14 -38.79 -8.77 24.91
N PRO A 15 -39.52 -7.88 25.61
CA PRO A 15 -39.01 -6.58 26.01
C PRO A 15 -38.83 -6.57 27.53
N SER A 16 -37.64 -6.91 28.05
CA SER A 16 -37.32 -6.62 29.48
C SER A 16 -35.86 -6.79 29.94
N LEU A 17 -34.90 -7.23 29.13
CA LEU A 17 -33.52 -7.45 29.61
C LEU A 17 -32.55 -6.26 29.39
N HIS A 18 -33.07 -5.07 29.09
CA HIS A 18 -32.25 -3.97 28.55
C HIS A 18 -31.57 -2.99 29.54
N PRO A 19 -31.98 -2.79 30.81
CA PRO A 19 -31.32 -1.78 31.66
C PRO A 19 -30.14 -2.31 32.49
N LEU A 20 -30.00 -3.63 32.67
CA LEU A 20 -28.90 -4.21 33.47
C LEU A 20 -27.65 -4.58 32.63
N CYS A 21 -27.82 -4.67 31.31
CA CYS A 21 -26.73 -5.02 30.39
C CYS A 21 -25.55 -4.03 30.44
N PRO A 22 -25.76 -2.69 30.49
CA PRO A 22 -24.65 -1.75 30.53
C PRO A 22 -23.84 -1.85 31.82
N ARG A 23 -24.50 -1.89 32.98
CA ARG A 23 -23.82 -1.98 34.29
C ARG A 23 -23.04 -3.29 34.45
N LEU A 24 -23.61 -4.39 33.98
CA LEU A 24 -22.95 -5.68 34.02
C LEU A 24 -21.72 -5.70 33.12
N LYS A 25 -21.84 -5.14 31.90
CA LYS A 25 -20.72 -5.00 30.96
C LYS A 25 -19.58 -4.19 31.57
N THR A 26 -19.87 -3.03 32.16
CA THR A 26 -18.86 -2.20 32.83
C THR A 26 -18.17 -2.95 33.97
N ASN A 27 -18.93 -3.70 34.78
CA ASN A 27 -18.35 -4.49 35.87
C ASN A 27 -17.41 -5.61 35.36
N TYR A 28 -17.76 -6.27 34.26
CA TYR A 28 -16.90 -7.26 33.61
C TYR A 28 -15.64 -6.63 33.02
N GLU A 29 -15.74 -5.45 32.42
CA GLU A 29 -14.59 -4.72 31.87
C GLU A 29 -13.62 -4.29 32.99
N GLU A 30 -14.13 -3.74 34.09
CA GLU A 30 -13.31 -3.38 35.26
C GLU A 30 -12.62 -4.59 35.90
N LEU A 31 -13.32 -5.73 36.01
CA LEU A 31 -12.76 -6.96 36.58
C LEU A 31 -11.66 -7.53 35.67
N ARG A 32 -11.87 -7.49 34.35
CA ARG A 32 -10.87 -7.89 33.36
C ARG A 32 -9.62 -7.01 33.45
N GLU A 33 -9.80 -5.70 33.56
CA GLU A 33 -8.70 -4.75 33.67
C GLU A 33 -7.89 -4.96 34.95
N LYS A 34 -8.55 -5.17 36.10
CA LYS A 34 -7.86 -5.53 37.35
C LYS A 34 -7.04 -6.81 37.25
N TYR A 35 -7.57 -7.84 36.58
CA TYR A 35 -6.86 -9.10 36.40
C TYR A 35 -5.62 -8.93 35.50
N VAL A 36 -5.73 -8.14 34.43
CA VAL A 36 -4.60 -7.79 33.57
C VAL A 36 -3.55 -7.01 34.35
N ALA A 37 -3.95 -5.95 35.07
CA ALA A 37 -3.03 -5.12 35.85
C ALA A 37 -2.31 -5.92 36.94
N GLN A 38 -3.02 -6.79 37.67
CA GLN A 38 -2.41 -7.65 38.69
C GLN A 38 -1.41 -8.64 38.08
N ASN A 39 -1.72 -9.18 36.90
CA ASN A 39 -0.83 -10.11 36.21
C ASN A 39 0.42 -9.39 35.68
N GLU A 40 0.27 -8.18 35.11
CA GLU A 40 1.39 -7.34 34.70
C GLU A 40 2.27 -6.92 35.89
N GLU A 41 1.67 -6.60 37.04
CA GLU A 41 2.39 -6.32 38.29
C GLU A 41 3.21 -7.53 38.76
N LEU A 42 2.62 -8.74 38.69
CA LEU A 42 3.32 -10.00 39.00
C LEU A 42 4.50 -10.24 38.05
N TYR A 43 4.31 -10.06 36.74
CA TYR A 43 5.39 -10.17 35.77
C TYR A 43 6.49 -9.13 36.03
N ARG A 44 6.12 -7.88 36.33
CA ARG A 44 7.09 -6.82 36.65
C ARG A 44 7.88 -7.16 37.90
N LYS A 45 7.25 -7.73 38.93
CA LYS A 45 7.92 -8.11 40.18
C LYS A 45 8.80 -9.35 39.98
N GLU A 46 8.29 -10.41 39.39
CA GLU A 46 9.03 -11.67 39.22
C GLU A 46 10.24 -11.52 38.28
N TYR A 47 10.12 -10.71 37.22
CA TYR A 47 11.24 -10.48 36.29
C TYR A 47 12.11 -9.29 36.69
N GLY A 48 11.53 -8.19 37.18
CA GLY A 48 12.29 -7.00 37.60
C GLY A 48 13.12 -7.23 38.87
N GLU A 49 12.63 -8.03 39.82
CA GLU A 49 13.32 -8.30 41.09
C GLU A 49 14.52 -9.25 40.90
N ARG A 50 14.45 -10.17 39.92
CA ARG A 50 15.62 -10.98 39.54
C ARG A 50 16.74 -10.16 38.90
N HIS A 51 16.41 -9.11 38.15
CA HIS A 51 17.44 -8.24 37.57
C HIS A 51 18.16 -7.39 38.62
N ARG A 52 17.49 -6.93 39.69
CA ARG A 52 18.16 -6.20 40.78
C ARG A 52 18.92 -7.12 41.75
N SER A 53 18.42 -8.33 42.00
CA SER A 53 19.05 -9.27 42.93
C SER A 53 20.32 -9.93 42.35
N SER A 54 20.43 -10.02 41.02
CA SER A 54 21.59 -10.62 40.35
C SER A 54 22.80 -9.67 40.25
N THR A 55 22.61 -8.37 40.50
CA THR A 55 23.68 -7.35 40.43
C THR A 55 24.51 -7.25 41.73
N ALA A 56 24.05 -7.83 42.84
CA ALA A 56 24.73 -7.71 44.15
C ALA A 56 25.87 -8.73 44.38
N GLY A 57 26.10 -9.64 43.44
CA GLY A 57 27.20 -10.61 43.48
C GLY A 57 28.04 -10.49 42.22
N ALA A 58 29.01 -9.56 42.22
CA ALA A 58 30.01 -9.49 41.16
C ALA A 58 30.74 -10.83 41.10
N VAL A 59 30.37 -11.69 40.14
CA VAL A 59 31.07 -12.95 39.90
C VAL A 59 32.51 -12.56 39.50
N PRO A 60 33.53 -12.96 40.27
CA PRO A 60 34.91 -12.58 39.99
C PRO A 60 35.30 -13.14 38.61
N GLY A 61 35.49 -12.24 37.65
CA GLY A 61 35.72 -12.56 36.24
C GLY A 61 34.77 -11.87 35.26
N MET A 62 33.56 -11.48 35.67
CA MET A 62 32.60 -10.77 34.79
C MET A 62 33.12 -9.41 34.34
N SER A 63 33.88 -8.70 35.20
CA SER A 63 34.44 -7.39 34.86
C SER A 63 35.38 -7.42 33.64
N LYS A 64 36.12 -8.52 33.43
CA LYS A 64 36.96 -8.68 32.23
C LYS A 64 36.15 -8.96 30.96
N TYR A 65 35.03 -9.66 31.09
CA TYR A 65 34.11 -9.84 29.97
C TYR A 65 33.41 -8.53 29.60
N GLU A 66 33.00 -7.76 30.59
CA GLU A 66 32.39 -6.45 30.39
C GLU A 66 33.33 -5.48 29.68
N GLU A 67 34.61 -5.44 30.03
CA GLU A 67 35.61 -4.58 29.37
C GLU A 67 35.83 -4.95 27.89
N ILE A 68 35.81 -6.24 27.54
CA ILE A 68 36.08 -6.72 26.18
C ILE A 68 34.81 -6.74 25.32
N VAL A 69 33.67 -7.12 25.90
CA VAL A 69 32.40 -7.32 25.19
C VAL A 69 31.54 -6.07 25.21
N GLY A 70 31.65 -5.23 26.24
CA GLY A 70 30.92 -3.97 26.38
C GLY A 70 31.03 -3.07 25.14
N PRO A 71 32.24 -2.73 24.66
CA PRO A 71 32.40 -1.90 23.46
C PRO A 71 31.76 -2.50 22.20
N VAL A 72 31.78 -3.83 22.06
CA VAL A 72 31.17 -4.54 20.92
C VAL A 72 29.64 -4.50 21.02
N ILE A 73 29.09 -4.63 22.22
CA ILE A 73 27.65 -4.48 22.47
C ILE A 73 27.24 -3.03 22.17
N GLU A 74 27.97 -2.04 22.69
CA GLU A 74 27.69 -0.62 22.46
C GLU A 74 27.73 -0.26 20.97
N GLU A 75 28.71 -0.77 20.22
CA GLU A 75 28.78 -0.54 18.77
C GLU A 75 27.62 -1.22 18.03
N TYR A 76 27.24 -2.43 18.42
CA TYR A 76 26.09 -3.13 17.85
C TYR A 76 24.78 -2.40 18.15
N GLU A 77 24.59 -1.94 19.37
CA GLU A 77 23.44 -1.14 19.79
C GLU A 77 23.40 0.19 19.04
N ARG A 78 24.54 0.87 18.90
CA ARG A 78 24.63 2.11 18.10
C ARG A 78 24.25 1.86 16.65
N HIS A 79 24.82 0.85 16.01
CA HIS A 79 24.54 0.51 14.60
C HIS A 79 23.08 0.09 14.39
N THR A 80 22.51 -0.68 15.31
CA THR A 80 21.10 -1.07 15.22
C THR A 80 20.17 0.11 15.40
N ASN A 81 20.47 1.03 16.32
CA ASN A 81 19.70 2.27 16.48
C ASN A 81 19.82 3.19 15.25
N GLU A 82 21.02 3.34 14.68
CA GLU A 82 21.24 4.12 13.46
C GLU A 82 20.43 3.55 12.27
N LEU A 83 20.42 2.23 12.11
CA LEU A 83 19.62 1.58 11.07
C LEU A 83 18.11 1.75 11.31
N VAL A 84 17.66 1.71 12.56
CA VAL A 84 16.26 1.95 12.90
C VAL A 84 15.88 3.40 12.57
N GLU A 85 16.71 4.37 12.95
CA GLU A 85 16.51 5.80 12.68
C GLU A 85 16.44 6.08 11.17
N GLU A 86 17.36 5.52 10.38
CA GLU A 86 17.32 5.63 8.91
C GLU A 86 16.01 5.08 8.33
N LYS A 87 15.54 3.93 8.84
CA LYS A 87 14.30 3.32 8.38
C LYS A 87 13.06 4.11 8.78
N GLU A 88 13.06 4.71 9.97
CA GLU A 88 12.00 5.61 10.42
C GLU A 88 11.95 6.89 9.58
N GLU A 89 13.10 7.43 9.20
CA GLU A 89 13.19 8.58 8.31
C GLU A 89 12.67 8.24 6.90
N GLU A 90 13.10 7.12 6.31
CA GLU A 90 12.59 6.64 5.02
C GLU A 90 11.06 6.46 5.02
N LEU A 91 10.52 5.89 6.11
CA LEU A 91 9.08 5.67 6.26
C LEU A 91 8.34 7.01 6.35
N THR A 92 8.89 7.97 7.09
CA THR A 92 8.34 9.33 7.21
C THR A 92 8.32 10.03 5.84
N GLN A 93 9.43 10.01 5.09
CA GLN A 93 9.53 10.59 3.75
C GLN A 93 8.57 9.93 2.74
N LEU A 94 8.40 8.60 2.81
CA LEU A 94 7.44 7.88 1.97
C LEU A 94 6.00 8.27 2.31
N SER A 95 5.68 8.41 3.59
CA SER A 95 4.36 8.84 4.06
C SER A 95 4.03 10.25 3.56
N GLU A 96 4.95 11.20 3.68
CA GLU A 96 4.77 12.57 3.20
C GLU A 96 4.56 12.62 1.68
N ARG A 97 5.40 11.89 0.92
CA ARG A 97 5.25 11.81 -0.55
C ARG A 97 3.91 11.20 -0.95
N LYS A 98 3.43 10.20 -0.20
CA LYS A 98 2.12 9.59 -0.43
C LYS A 98 1.01 10.60 -0.22
N VAL A 99 1.01 11.32 0.91
CA VAL A 99 0.00 12.37 1.19
C VAL A 99 0.02 13.45 0.11
N ALA A 100 1.20 13.91 -0.31
CA ALA A 100 1.32 14.91 -1.38
C ALA A 100 0.73 14.41 -2.72
N THR A 101 0.96 13.13 -3.05
CA THR A 101 0.42 12.52 -4.27
C THR A 101 -1.09 12.35 -4.19
N GLU A 102 -1.62 11.94 -3.03
CA GLU A 102 -3.06 11.80 -2.79
C GLU A 102 -3.79 13.13 -2.96
N LEU A 103 -3.24 14.22 -2.42
CA LEU A 103 -3.78 15.58 -2.59
C LEU A 103 -3.79 16.02 -4.06
N TYR A 104 -2.72 15.76 -4.81
CA TYR A 104 -2.66 16.08 -6.24
C TYR A 104 -3.69 15.29 -7.06
N VAL A 105 -3.89 14.01 -6.74
CA VAL A 105 -4.93 13.19 -7.38
C VAL A 105 -6.33 13.73 -7.05
N GLU A 106 -6.56 14.16 -5.81
CA GLU A 106 -7.84 14.75 -5.41
C GLU A 106 -8.12 16.07 -6.12
N GLU A 107 -7.11 16.94 -6.27
CA GLU A 107 -7.21 18.17 -7.06
C GLU A 107 -7.55 17.88 -8.53
N LEU A 108 -6.86 16.93 -9.15
CA LEU A 108 -7.15 16.53 -10.53
C LEU A 108 -8.56 15.98 -10.69
N ARG A 109 -9.02 15.14 -9.74
CA ARG A 109 -10.40 14.64 -9.74
C ARG A 109 -11.43 15.76 -9.62
N ALA A 110 -11.18 16.75 -8.75
CA ALA A 110 -12.04 17.91 -8.61
C ALA A 110 -12.10 18.76 -9.91
N ARG A 111 -10.96 18.92 -10.58
CA ARG A 111 -10.90 19.63 -11.88
C ARG A 111 -11.66 18.91 -12.98
N VAL A 112 -11.51 17.59 -13.07
CA VAL A 112 -12.26 16.76 -14.03
C VAL A 112 -13.76 16.86 -13.75
N ALA A 113 -14.19 16.69 -12.50
CA ALA A 113 -15.60 16.81 -12.13
C ALA A 113 -16.20 18.17 -12.52
N LYS A 114 -15.45 19.26 -12.29
CA LYS A 114 -15.88 20.61 -12.66
C LYS A 114 -16.00 20.80 -14.17
N LEU A 115 -15.06 20.27 -14.96
CA LEU A 115 -15.13 20.33 -16.42
C LEU A 115 -16.34 19.54 -16.94
N THR A 116 -16.57 18.34 -16.41
CA THR A 116 -17.73 17.52 -16.78
C THR A 116 -19.06 18.21 -16.46
N GLU A 117 -19.18 18.92 -15.33
CA GLU A 117 -20.38 19.70 -15.01
C GLU A 117 -20.58 20.89 -15.96
N CYS A 118 -19.50 21.60 -16.32
CA CYS A 118 -19.54 22.68 -17.30
C CYS A 118 -19.97 22.17 -18.68
N GLU A 119 -19.39 21.07 -19.16
CA GLU A 119 -19.71 20.44 -20.45
C GLU A 119 -21.18 20.02 -20.50
N ALA A 120 -21.67 19.33 -19.47
CA ALA A 120 -23.07 18.96 -19.36
C ALA A 120 -24.00 20.19 -19.35
N SER A 121 -23.58 21.28 -18.69
CA SER A 121 -24.34 22.53 -18.64
C SER A 121 -24.38 23.25 -19.98
N THR A 122 -23.28 23.24 -20.74
CA THR A 122 -23.22 23.85 -22.08
C THR A 122 -24.05 23.03 -23.07
N GLU A 123 -23.93 21.70 -23.07
CA GLU A 123 -24.72 20.82 -23.92
C GLU A 123 -26.22 20.99 -23.66
N PHE A 124 -26.61 21.09 -22.38
CA PHE A 124 -28.00 21.35 -22.00
C PHE A 124 -28.51 22.70 -22.52
N ASN A 125 -27.71 23.76 -22.41
CA ASN A 125 -28.06 25.09 -22.90
C ASN A 125 -28.13 25.15 -24.43
N GLU A 126 -27.26 24.44 -25.14
CA GLU A 126 -27.28 24.31 -26.59
C GLU A 126 -28.53 23.56 -27.07
N LEU A 127 -28.85 22.41 -26.45
CA LEU A 127 -30.07 21.67 -26.72
C LEU A 127 -31.32 22.53 -26.49
N ARG A 128 -31.36 23.27 -25.38
CA ARG A 128 -32.44 24.20 -25.06
C ARG A 128 -32.58 25.32 -26.10
N SER A 129 -31.46 25.90 -26.52
CA SER A 129 -31.45 26.97 -27.54
C SER A 129 -31.87 26.44 -28.91
N SER A 130 -31.43 25.24 -29.28
CA SER A 130 -31.84 24.56 -30.51
C SER A 130 -33.35 24.29 -30.54
N MET A 131 -33.94 23.82 -29.44
CA MET A 131 -35.40 23.64 -29.33
C MET A 131 -36.17 24.97 -29.47
N GLN A 132 -35.65 26.05 -28.89
CA GLN A 132 -36.31 27.36 -28.95
C GLN A 132 -36.22 28.00 -30.34
N ASN A 133 -35.09 27.83 -31.03
CA ASN A 133 -34.86 28.37 -32.38
C ASN A 133 -35.47 27.49 -33.49
N GLY A 134 -35.55 26.17 -33.27
CA GLY A 134 -36.16 25.21 -34.19
C GLY A 134 -37.68 25.28 -34.26
N HIS A 135 -38.34 25.90 -33.28
CA HIS A 135 -39.80 26.02 -33.24
C HIS A 135 -40.40 27.03 -34.24
N GLY A 136 -39.58 27.69 -35.07
CA GLY A 136 -40.03 28.64 -36.09
C GLY A 136 -39.87 28.18 -37.54
N ARG A 137 -39.21 27.05 -37.81
CA ARG A 137 -38.90 26.62 -39.19
C ARG A 137 -38.53 25.14 -39.22
N THR A 138 -39.50 24.28 -39.54
CA THR A 138 -39.39 23.07 -40.38
C THR A 138 -40.59 22.15 -40.14
N GLU A 139 -41.71 22.48 -40.79
CA GLU A 139 -42.41 21.42 -41.52
C GLU A 139 -41.52 21.06 -42.73
N SER A 140 -41.40 19.76 -43.04
CA SER A 140 -40.82 19.16 -44.26
C SER A 140 -39.43 18.51 -44.14
N MET A 141 -39.40 17.26 -44.64
CA MET A 141 -38.27 16.31 -44.83
C MET A 141 -37.80 15.59 -43.55
N SER A 142 -37.66 14.27 -43.46
CA SER A 142 -37.59 13.20 -44.44
C SER A 142 -38.00 11.88 -43.78
N THR A 143 -38.81 11.08 -44.47
CA THR A 143 -39.20 9.72 -44.08
C THR A 143 -38.11 8.74 -44.51
N SER A 144 -37.04 8.57 -43.74
CA SER A 144 -36.06 7.47 -43.92
C SER A 144 -35.07 7.33 -42.76
N GLU A 145 -35.52 7.25 -41.50
CA GLU A 145 -34.63 7.10 -40.32
C GLU A 145 -35.13 6.13 -39.20
N PRO A 146 -36.06 5.16 -39.39
CA PRO A 146 -36.40 4.23 -38.31
C PRO A 146 -35.33 3.14 -38.09
N ASP A 147 -34.53 2.81 -39.11
CA ASP A 147 -33.63 1.66 -39.10
C ASP A 147 -32.33 1.93 -38.32
N GLU A 148 -31.73 3.11 -38.49
CA GLU A 148 -30.53 3.52 -37.72
C GLU A 148 -30.85 3.76 -36.24
N SER A 149 -32.05 4.27 -35.94
CA SER A 149 -32.53 4.44 -34.56
C SER A 149 -32.68 3.10 -33.83
N LEU A 150 -33.21 2.08 -34.52
CA LEU A 150 -33.32 0.71 -34.00
C LEU A 150 -31.94 0.06 -33.79
N GLU A 151 -31.01 0.27 -34.72
CA GLU A 151 -29.64 -0.22 -34.58
C GLU A 151 -28.91 0.42 -33.39
N LEU A 152 -29.05 1.74 -33.21
CA LEU A 152 -28.49 2.45 -32.06
C LEU A 152 -29.11 1.97 -30.74
N LEU A 153 -30.42 1.76 -30.71
CA LEU A 153 -31.12 1.24 -29.52
C LEU A 153 -30.64 -0.17 -29.15
N ASN A 154 -30.44 -1.05 -30.16
CA ASN A 154 -29.86 -2.37 -29.97
C ASN A 154 -28.42 -2.31 -29.47
N LYS A 155 -27.59 -1.40 -30.00
CA LYS A 155 -26.22 -1.18 -29.53
C LYS A 155 -26.19 -0.70 -28.08
N LEU A 156 -27.05 0.25 -27.70
CA LEU A 156 -27.16 0.73 -26.32
C LEU A 156 -27.61 -0.38 -25.38
N GLN A 157 -28.58 -1.21 -25.80
CA GLN A 157 -29.02 -2.37 -25.03
C GLN A 157 -27.89 -3.40 -24.86
N HIS A 158 -27.15 -3.68 -25.92
CA HIS A 158 -26.01 -4.60 -25.87
C HIS A 158 -24.90 -4.09 -24.92
N VAL A 159 -24.51 -2.82 -25.04
CA VAL A 159 -23.51 -2.19 -24.15
C VAL A 159 -23.97 -2.22 -22.70
N LYS A 160 -25.27 -2.04 -22.44
CA LYS A 160 -25.84 -2.14 -21.09
C LYS A 160 -25.71 -3.55 -20.52
N ASP A 161 -26.06 -4.57 -21.31
CA ASP A 161 -25.98 -5.97 -20.90
C ASP A 161 -24.51 -6.39 -20.67
N GLU A 162 -23.59 -5.93 -21.51
CA GLU A 162 -22.15 -6.16 -21.36
C GLU A 162 -21.58 -5.49 -20.10
N LYS A 163 -21.96 -4.24 -19.85
CA LYS A 163 -21.60 -3.51 -18.64
C LYS A 163 -22.10 -4.22 -17.39
N ASP A 164 -23.34 -4.71 -17.39
CA ASP A 164 -23.93 -5.43 -16.27
C ASP A 164 -23.23 -6.79 -16.03
N ALA A 165 -22.82 -7.48 -17.11
CA ALA A 165 -22.01 -8.71 -17.02
C ALA A 165 -20.61 -8.45 -16.43
N ILE A 166 -19.93 -7.38 -16.86
CA ILE A 166 -18.62 -6.99 -16.34
C ILE A 166 -18.72 -6.61 -14.85
N GLN A 167 -19.76 -5.88 -14.47
CA GLN A 167 -20.00 -5.49 -13.08
C GLN A 167 -20.22 -6.71 -12.18
N LEU A 168 -20.95 -7.72 -12.66
CA LEU A 168 -21.18 -8.96 -11.93
C LEU A 168 -19.88 -9.73 -11.69
N GLU A 169 -19.05 -9.90 -12.73
CA GLU A 169 -17.77 -10.61 -12.58
C GLU A 169 -16.80 -9.82 -11.70
N LYS A 170 -16.80 -8.48 -11.78
CA LYS A 170 -16.04 -7.62 -10.85
C LYS A 170 -16.46 -7.86 -9.40
N ASN A 171 -17.75 -7.82 -9.09
CA ASN A 171 -18.25 -8.04 -7.71
C ASN A 171 -17.87 -9.45 -7.20
N LYS A 172 -17.89 -10.45 -8.08
CA LYS A 172 -17.45 -11.81 -7.77
C LYS A 172 -15.96 -11.90 -7.47
N GLN A 173 -15.13 -11.19 -8.24
CA GLN A 173 -13.69 -11.08 -7.98
C GLN A 173 -13.41 -10.35 -6.67
N GLU A 174 -14.10 -9.24 -6.39
CA GLU A 174 -13.98 -8.51 -5.11
C GLU A 174 -14.35 -9.39 -3.92
N SER A 175 -15.43 -10.18 -4.03
CA SER A 175 -15.81 -11.15 -3.01
C SER A 175 -14.74 -12.23 -2.80
N ALA A 176 -14.16 -12.77 -3.89
CA ALA A 176 -13.08 -13.76 -3.80
C ALA A 176 -11.82 -13.19 -3.13
N VAL A 177 -11.43 -11.95 -3.47
CA VAL A 177 -10.31 -11.25 -2.84
C VAL A 177 -10.56 -11.06 -1.34
N CYS A 178 -11.77 -10.64 -0.95
CA CYS A 178 -12.15 -10.49 0.46
C CYS A 178 -12.03 -11.82 1.21
N VAL A 179 -12.51 -12.93 0.65
CA VAL A 179 -12.39 -14.27 1.24
C VAL A 179 -10.93 -14.70 1.39
N LEU A 180 -10.08 -14.47 0.38
CA LEU A 180 -8.65 -14.80 0.45
C LEU A 180 -7.94 -13.96 1.51
N GLN A 181 -8.28 -12.68 1.62
CA GLN A 181 -7.68 -11.80 2.62
C GLN A 181 -8.08 -12.21 4.05
N VAL A 182 -9.34 -12.65 4.24
CA VAL A 182 -9.80 -13.22 5.52
C VAL A 182 -9.08 -14.54 5.83
N GLN A 183 -8.90 -15.42 4.85
CA GLN A 183 -8.16 -16.67 5.05
C GLN A 183 -6.71 -16.41 5.46
N LEU A 184 -6.03 -15.45 4.80
CA LEU A 184 -4.67 -15.06 5.15
C LEU A 184 -4.59 -14.46 6.56
N ALA A 185 -5.57 -13.65 6.97
CA ALA A 185 -5.63 -13.08 8.32
C ALA A 185 -5.93 -14.12 9.41
N GLN A 186 -6.61 -15.22 9.06
CA GLN A 186 -6.89 -16.33 9.97
C GLN A 186 -5.77 -17.36 10.05
N VAL A 187 -4.72 -17.28 9.21
CA VAL A 187 -3.52 -18.09 9.40
C VAL A 187 -2.87 -17.66 10.72
N PRO A 188 -2.88 -18.50 11.77
CA PRO A 188 -2.30 -18.13 13.05
C PRO A 188 -0.80 -17.83 12.85
N PRO A 189 -0.26 -16.79 13.50
CA PRO A 189 1.18 -16.53 13.47
C PRO A 189 1.91 -17.80 13.97
N PRO A 190 3.05 -18.18 13.35
CA PRO A 190 3.80 -19.33 13.81
C PRO A 190 4.15 -19.13 15.29
N SER A 191 3.69 -20.06 16.12
CA SER A 191 4.04 -20.10 17.53
C SER A 191 5.56 -20.06 17.70
N PRO A 192 6.11 -19.30 18.67
CA PRO A 192 7.53 -19.31 18.95
C PRO A 192 7.91 -20.64 19.61
N SER A 193 8.26 -21.64 18.80
CA SER A 193 8.93 -22.86 19.27
C SER A 193 10.45 -22.66 19.30
N PRO A 194 11.17 -23.28 20.25
CA PRO A 194 12.58 -22.99 20.51
C PRO A 194 13.49 -23.54 19.41
N VAL A 195 14.44 -22.69 19.00
CA VAL A 195 15.75 -22.98 18.40
C VAL A 195 15.90 -24.35 17.73
N ARG A 196 15.82 -24.38 16.38
CA ARG A 196 16.45 -25.41 15.55
C ARG A 196 17.45 -24.77 14.58
N PRO A 197 18.61 -25.40 14.34
CA PRO A 197 19.66 -24.81 13.53
C PRO A 197 19.30 -24.83 12.05
N VAL A 198 19.82 -23.79 11.40
CA VAL A 198 19.82 -23.44 9.98
C VAL A 198 19.93 -24.66 9.05
N ALA A 199 18.91 -24.83 8.22
CA ALA A 199 19.02 -25.47 6.92
C ALA A 199 18.25 -24.61 5.90
N GLU A 200 19.02 -23.78 5.20
CA GLU A 200 18.84 -23.25 3.84
C GLU A 200 17.41 -23.26 3.27
N ARG A 201 16.76 -22.10 3.32
CA ARG A 201 15.50 -21.83 2.62
C ARG A 201 15.74 -21.60 1.14
N THR A 202 15.42 -22.61 0.34
CA THR A 202 14.96 -22.44 -1.04
C THR A 202 13.55 -21.86 -0.99
N MET A 203 13.39 -20.55 -1.23
CA MET A 203 12.08 -19.91 -1.36
C MET A 203 11.55 -20.07 -2.78
N SER A 204 10.67 -21.04 -2.96
CA SER A 204 9.91 -21.28 -4.18
C SER A 204 8.63 -20.42 -4.16
N TYR A 205 8.60 -19.35 -4.95
CA TYR A 205 7.36 -18.61 -5.21
C TYR A 205 6.45 -19.44 -6.12
N GLY A 206 5.39 -20.01 -5.54
CA GLY A 206 4.34 -20.70 -6.28
C GLY A 206 3.53 -19.72 -7.13
N ARG A 207 3.72 -19.76 -8.45
CA ARG A 207 2.73 -19.29 -9.42
C ARG A 207 1.91 -20.48 -9.90
N LEU A 208 0.59 -20.27 -9.90
CA LEU A 208 -0.44 -21.15 -10.40
C LEU A 208 -0.26 -21.46 -11.90
N ASN A 209 -0.89 -22.57 -12.31
CA ASN A 209 -1.26 -22.97 -13.67
C ASN A 209 -0.32 -23.93 -14.47
N GLY A 210 -0.32 -25.20 -14.08
CA GLY A 210 -0.88 -26.26 -14.94
C GLY A 210 -0.22 -26.64 -16.28
N LEU A 211 1.08 -26.42 -16.52
CA LEU A 211 1.78 -26.98 -17.69
C LEU A 211 2.99 -27.83 -17.30
N SER A 212 3.11 -28.97 -17.97
CA SER A 212 4.03 -30.08 -17.71
C SER A 212 5.50 -29.67 -17.61
N LEU A 213 6.18 -30.26 -16.62
CA LEU A 213 7.60 -30.18 -16.28
C LEU A 213 8.51 -30.76 -17.39
N ALA A 214 8.59 -30.11 -18.53
CA ALA A 214 9.59 -30.43 -19.55
C ALA A 214 10.89 -29.69 -19.22
N LYS A 215 11.93 -30.48 -18.89
CA LYS A 215 13.37 -30.16 -18.81
C LYS A 215 13.74 -28.81 -19.48
N LEU A 216 13.86 -27.77 -18.66
CA LEU A 216 14.51 -26.53 -19.07
C LEU A 216 16.04 -26.69 -18.99
N PRO A 217 16.80 -26.10 -19.93
CA PRO A 217 18.25 -26.05 -19.85
C PRO A 217 18.68 -25.33 -18.56
N PRO A 218 19.80 -25.73 -17.95
CA PRO A 218 20.28 -25.12 -16.72
C PRO A 218 20.46 -23.60 -16.90
N PRO A 219 20.15 -22.79 -15.87
CA PRO A 219 20.31 -21.35 -15.94
C PRO A 219 21.76 -21.01 -16.25
N ILE A 220 21.95 -20.18 -17.28
CA ILE A 220 23.26 -19.70 -17.70
C ILE A 220 23.81 -18.84 -16.55
N SER A 221 24.99 -19.21 -16.05
CA SER A 221 25.69 -18.46 -15.00
C SER A 221 25.84 -16.99 -15.41
N PRO A 222 25.57 -16.03 -14.50
CA PRO A 222 25.62 -14.60 -14.80
C PRO A 222 27.00 -14.26 -15.36
N SER A 223 27.05 -13.47 -16.45
CA SER A 223 28.33 -13.09 -17.04
C SER A 223 29.13 -12.34 -15.98
N SER A 224 30.29 -12.89 -15.61
CA SER A 224 31.20 -12.30 -14.64
C SER A 224 31.76 -11.01 -15.24
N VAL A 225 31.05 -9.90 -15.06
CA VAL A 225 31.57 -8.57 -15.38
C VAL A 225 32.66 -8.29 -14.34
N PRO A 226 33.92 -8.10 -14.74
CA PRO A 226 34.99 -7.83 -13.80
C PRO A 226 34.69 -6.52 -13.06
N PRO A 227 34.94 -6.44 -11.75
CA PRO A 227 34.74 -5.22 -10.98
C PRO A 227 35.54 -4.08 -11.62
N PRO A 228 34.98 -2.86 -11.67
CA PRO A 228 35.69 -1.72 -12.25
C PRO A 228 36.99 -1.44 -11.49
N PRO A 229 38.05 -1.03 -12.19
CA PRO A 229 39.34 -0.74 -11.58
C PRO A 229 39.21 0.39 -10.54
N ALA A 230 39.79 0.18 -9.36
CA ALA A 230 39.72 1.14 -8.26
C ALA A 230 40.29 2.51 -8.67
N PRO A 231 39.70 3.62 -8.19
CA PRO A 231 40.20 4.96 -8.46
C PRO A 231 41.62 5.11 -7.96
N ARG A 232 42.56 5.42 -8.86
CA ARG A 232 43.92 5.77 -8.48
C ARG A 232 43.91 7.17 -7.88
N VAL A 233 43.95 7.24 -6.55
CA VAL A 233 44.33 8.46 -5.85
C VAL A 233 45.77 8.79 -6.21
N ALA A 234 45.94 9.82 -7.04
CA ALA A 234 47.25 10.39 -7.33
C ALA A 234 47.75 11.10 -6.06
N SER A 235 48.60 10.43 -5.30
CA SER A 235 49.45 11.04 -4.29
C SER A 235 50.57 11.80 -5.02
N SER A 236 50.35 13.08 -5.32
CA SER A 236 51.41 14.00 -5.76
C SER A 236 52.01 14.68 -4.54
N PHE A 237 53.18 14.18 -4.12
CA PHE A 237 54.12 14.93 -3.28
C PHE A 237 55.41 15.14 -4.08
N SER A 238 55.75 16.43 -4.31
CA SER A 238 57.09 16.96 -4.65
C SER A 238 57.70 16.55 -6.01
N ASN A 239 58.41 17.40 -6.77
CA ASN A 239 59.14 18.62 -6.46
C ASN A 239 59.45 19.42 -7.75
N ASP A 240 59.84 20.68 -7.55
CA ASP A 240 60.33 21.73 -8.46
C ASP A 240 61.14 21.33 -9.71
N ASN A 241 60.82 21.95 -10.86
CA ASN A 241 61.72 22.88 -11.57
C ASN A 241 61.17 23.30 -12.96
N GLY A 242 61.07 24.61 -13.19
CA GLY A 242 61.62 25.23 -14.41
C GLY A 242 60.70 25.49 -15.62
N PHE A 243 60.16 26.71 -15.64
CA PHE A 243 59.83 27.56 -16.80
C PHE A 243 58.54 27.33 -17.63
N PRO A 244 57.92 28.43 -18.14
CA PRO A 244 56.50 28.51 -18.47
C PRO A 244 56.23 28.49 -19.97
N SER A 245 55.02 28.11 -20.38
CA SER A 245 54.34 28.69 -21.56
C SER A 245 52.90 28.23 -21.72
N ALA A 246 52.06 29.21 -22.05
CA ALA A 246 50.90 29.16 -22.93
C ALA A 246 49.60 28.46 -22.47
N SER A 247 48.63 29.30 -22.11
CA SER A 247 47.32 29.46 -22.78
C SER A 247 46.42 28.23 -23.03
N SER A 248 45.31 28.13 -22.28
CA SER A 248 43.92 28.02 -22.78
C SER A 248 42.97 27.97 -21.55
N SER A 249 42.19 29.01 -21.25
CA SER A 249 40.82 29.29 -21.73
C SER A 249 39.77 28.24 -21.28
N THR A 250 38.88 28.66 -20.35
CA THR A 250 37.39 28.56 -20.37
C THR A 250 36.72 27.17 -20.51
N LEU A 251 35.58 26.77 -19.90
CA LEU A 251 34.39 27.44 -19.35
C LEU A 251 33.59 26.45 -18.46
N ILE A 252 33.00 27.02 -17.41
CA ILE A 252 31.68 26.75 -16.80
C ILE A 252 30.61 26.35 -17.83
N SER A 253 29.78 25.34 -17.53
CA SER A 253 28.53 25.07 -18.25
C SER A 253 27.35 25.21 -17.30
N GLU A 254 26.77 26.41 -17.30
CA GLU A 254 25.33 26.62 -17.16
C GLU A 254 24.69 26.40 -18.54
N SER A 255 23.60 25.65 -18.59
CA SER A 255 22.65 25.73 -19.71
C SER A 255 21.22 25.59 -19.21
N SER A 256 20.66 26.75 -18.93
CA SER A 256 19.23 27.07 -19.03
C SER A 256 18.93 27.46 -20.48
N SER A 257 17.83 26.98 -21.07
CA SER A 257 16.92 27.73 -21.98
C SER A 257 15.93 26.79 -22.67
N ARG A 258 14.63 27.03 -22.46
CA ARG A 258 13.67 27.62 -23.42
C ARG A 258 13.23 26.65 -24.53
N ASP A 259 11.96 26.23 -24.42
CA ASP A 259 11.13 26.01 -25.60
C ASP A 259 9.76 26.64 -25.33
N SER A 260 9.32 27.51 -26.23
CA SER A 260 8.08 28.28 -26.23
C SER A 260 7.61 28.33 -27.68
N GLN A 261 6.29 28.43 -27.90
CA GLN A 261 5.53 28.41 -29.17
C GLN A 261 4.91 27.03 -29.44
N LEU A 262 3.59 26.91 -29.56
CA LEU A 262 2.83 27.49 -30.67
C LEU A 262 1.48 28.09 -30.25
N ASP A 263 1.30 29.33 -30.68
CA ASP A 263 0.06 30.08 -30.84
C ASP A 263 -0.29 30.07 -32.33
N SER A 264 -1.58 29.88 -32.70
CA SER A 264 -2.26 30.27 -33.97
C SER A 264 -3.44 29.33 -34.28
N PRO A 265 -4.46 29.76 -35.04
CA PRO A 265 -5.15 31.06 -35.11
C PRO A 265 -6.63 30.98 -34.69
#